data_AF-A0AAV5VI83-F1
#
_entry.id   AF-A0AAV5VI83-F1
#
_cell.length_a   1.000
_cell.length_b   1.000
_cell.length_c   1.000
_cell.angle_alpha   90.00
_cell.angle_beta   90.00
_cell.angle_gamma   90.00
#
_symmetry.space_group_name_H-M   'P 1'
#
loop_
_entity.id
_entity.type
_entity.pdbx_description
1 polymer ?
#
loop_
_entity_poly.entity_id
_entity_poly.type
_entity_poly.pdbx_seq_one_letter_code
_entity_poly.pdbx_strand_id
1 'polypeptide(L)'
;DCPLNRSRLLRVVILLIRKLMLVYLNHPTTFSITFKPFHSLLSRISLTHLPSQIREELEEVMTAMEAHCNEHEKLVQVSRKKGEQNMLQMVEPLFDDNFDPENKFKSRRDAPDANAKKMSKMIKNEKRGAIKEIRKDNTFIAHKKSQSMAALDRDRKRKTKRLMASLQSQEGEHRQMETKKKWQKR
;
A
#
# COMPACT_ATOMS: atom_id res chain seq x y z
N ASP A 1 36.29 68.50 41.76
CA ASP A 1 36.30 67.84 40.44
C ASP A 1 37.28 68.46 39.48
N CYS A 2 38.43 67.82 39.25
CA CYS A 2 39.45 68.32 38.36
C CYS A 2 39.11 67.95 36.89
N PRO A 3 39.12 68.89 35.92
CA PRO A 3 38.84 68.62 34.49
C PRO A 3 39.81 67.60 33.87
N LEU A 4 41.01 67.46 34.46
CA LEU A 4 42.01 66.48 34.09
C LEU A 4 41.58 65.03 34.41
N ASN A 5 40.84 64.82 35.49
CA ASN A 5 40.37 63.47 35.85
C ASN A 5 39.21 63.03 34.94
N ARG A 6 38.38 63.98 34.49
CA ARG A 6 37.28 63.71 33.54
C ARG A 6 37.81 63.34 32.15
N SER A 7 38.85 64.02 31.67
CA SER A 7 39.52 63.69 30.39
C SER A 7 40.27 62.35 30.46
N ARG A 8 40.94 62.05 31.58
CA ARG A 8 41.57 60.73 31.80
C ARG A 8 40.54 59.60 31.82
N LEU A 9 39.41 59.77 32.48
CA LEU A 9 38.34 58.78 32.50
C LEU A 9 37.80 58.51 31.09
N LEU A 10 37.54 59.58 30.32
CA LEU A 10 37.08 59.45 28.94
C LEU A 10 38.09 58.69 28.07
N ARG A 11 39.38 58.99 28.21
CA ARG A 11 40.44 58.27 27.50
C ARG A 11 40.47 56.77 27.84
N VAL A 12 40.33 56.42 29.12
CA VAL A 12 40.25 55.01 29.55
C VAL A 12 39.03 54.33 28.93
N VAL A 13 37.89 55.01 28.88
CA VAL A 13 36.67 54.47 28.25
C VAL A 13 36.86 54.25 26.75
N ILE A 14 37.50 55.18 26.03
CA ILE A 14 37.81 55.02 24.59
C ILE A 14 38.74 53.81 24.37
N LEU A 15 39.77 53.64 25.20
CA LEU A 15 40.68 52.48 25.13
C LEU A 15 39.95 51.16 25.42
N LEU A 16 39.00 51.16 26.38
CA LEU A 16 38.16 50.01 26.66
C LEU A 16 37.25 49.67 25.48
N ILE A 17 36.64 50.67 24.83
CA ILE A 17 35.82 50.48 23.63
C ILE A 17 36.68 49.89 22.51
N ARG A 18 37.89 50.41 22.27
CA ARG A 18 38.83 49.86 21.27
C ARG A 18 39.17 48.39 21.56
N LYS A 19 39.43 48.04 22.82
CA LYS A 19 39.70 46.64 23.21
C LYS A 19 38.47 45.75 23.01
N LEU A 20 37.28 46.23 23.35
CA LEU A 20 36.03 45.49 23.15
C LEU A 20 35.74 45.28 21.66
N MET A 21 35.99 46.28 20.81
CA MET A 21 35.86 46.11 19.36
C MET A 21 36.70 44.93 18.86
N LEU A 22 37.98 44.84 19.25
CA LEU A 22 38.85 43.73 18.86
C LEU A 22 38.34 42.35 19.31
N VAL A 23 37.79 42.24 20.52
CA VAL A 23 37.26 40.96 21.03
C VAL A 23 36.01 40.53 20.25
N TYR A 24 35.13 41.48 19.92
CA TYR A 24 33.86 41.21 19.26
C TYR A 24 33.96 41.05 17.74
N LEU A 25 35.10 41.39 17.11
CA LEU A 25 35.36 41.06 15.69
C LEU A 25 35.30 39.55 15.41
N ASN A 26 35.57 38.71 16.42
CA ASN A 26 35.40 37.25 16.29
C ASN A 26 33.93 36.82 16.12
N HIS A 27 32.97 37.73 16.37
CA HIS A 27 31.54 37.49 16.29
C HIS A 27 30.86 38.49 15.33
N PRO A 28 31.10 38.39 14.01
CA PRO A 28 30.64 39.37 13.03
C PRO A 28 29.12 39.52 13.00
N THR A 29 28.37 38.43 13.26
CA THR A 29 26.90 38.44 13.23
C THR A 29 26.25 39.32 14.31
N THR A 30 26.96 39.58 15.40
CA THR A 30 26.44 40.35 16.55
C THR A 30 27.10 41.72 16.68
N PHE A 31 28.22 41.94 15.99
CA PHE A 31 29.01 43.15 16.03
C PHE A 31 28.20 44.39 15.62
N SER A 32 27.54 44.36 14.45
CA SER A 32 26.80 45.52 13.93
C SER A 32 25.64 45.94 14.85
N ILE A 33 24.92 44.98 15.44
CA ILE A 33 23.79 45.25 16.35
C ILE A 33 24.25 45.93 17.64
N THR A 34 25.40 45.50 18.18
CA THR A 34 25.90 45.96 19.47
C THR A 34 26.62 47.30 19.36
N PHE A 35 27.42 47.54 18.32
CA PHE A 35 28.26 48.74 18.18
C PHE A 35 27.60 49.92 17.45
N LYS A 36 26.53 49.70 16.68
CA LYS A 36 25.72 50.77 16.06
C LYS A 36 25.15 51.80 17.06
N PRO A 37 24.58 51.42 18.22
CA PRO A 37 24.16 52.41 19.22
C PRO A 37 25.36 53.13 19.87
N PHE A 38 26.50 52.47 20.05
CA PHE A 38 27.71 53.12 20.57
C PHE A 38 28.23 54.18 19.59
N HIS A 39 28.22 53.91 18.28
CA HIS A 39 28.53 54.92 17.26
C HIS A 39 27.59 56.13 17.35
N SER A 40 26.28 55.90 17.50
CA SER A 40 25.29 56.98 17.68
C SER A 40 25.48 57.78 18.97
N LEU A 41 26.04 57.18 20.03
CA LEU A 41 26.34 57.86 21.28
C LEU A 41 27.63 58.68 21.17
N LEU A 42 28.68 58.13 20.56
CA LEU A 42 29.96 58.83 20.37
C LEU A 42 29.81 60.03 19.42
N SER A 43 28.96 59.94 18.39
CA SER A 43 28.71 61.05 17.46
C SER A 43 27.97 62.24 18.09
N ARG A 44 27.37 62.07 19.28
CA ARG A 44 26.69 63.16 20.02
C ARG A 44 27.64 63.96 20.91
N ILE A 45 28.87 63.49 21.11
CA ILE A 45 29.84 64.17 21.98
C ILE A 45 30.39 65.39 21.24
N SER A 46 30.31 66.57 21.86
CA SER A 46 30.82 67.81 21.28
C SER A 46 32.36 67.83 21.27
N LEU A 47 32.95 67.75 20.07
CA LEU A 47 34.39 67.72 19.86
C LEU A 47 35.08 69.03 20.28
N THR A 48 34.34 70.14 20.34
CA THR A 48 34.83 71.51 20.57
C THR A 48 35.55 71.72 21.91
N HIS A 49 35.17 70.98 22.95
CA HIS A 49 35.71 71.15 24.32
C HIS A 49 36.77 70.09 24.69
N LEU A 50 37.14 69.22 23.75
CA LEU A 50 38.03 68.09 24.01
C LEU A 50 39.49 68.41 23.62
N PRO A 51 40.50 68.00 24.42
CA PRO A 51 41.91 68.09 24.05
C PRO A 51 42.19 67.38 22.72
N SER A 52 43.09 67.94 21.90
CA SER A 52 43.40 67.44 20.55
C SER A 52 43.71 65.94 20.51
N GLN A 53 44.50 65.44 21.47
CA GLN A 53 44.87 64.03 21.56
C GLN A 53 43.68 63.08 21.70
N ILE A 54 42.69 63.43 22.54
CA ILE A 54 41.51 62.58 22.77
C ILE A 54 40.52 62.72 21.60
N ARG A 55 40.51 63.87 20.94
CA ARG A 55 39.71 64.09 19.73
C ARG A 55 40.17 63.17 18.60
N GLU A 56 41.47 63.10 18.35
CA GLU A 56 42.06 62.21 17.34
C GLU A 56 41.80 60.73 17.66
N GLU A 57 42.03 60.31 18.92
CA GLU A 57 41.73 58.93 19.36
C GLU A 57 40.24 58.57 19.21
N LEU A 58 39.34 59.53 19.43
CA LEU A 58 37.89 59.33 19.28
C LEU A 58 37.48 59.24 17.81
N GLU A 59 38.01 60.09 16.94
CA GLU A 59 37.76 60.07 15.49
C GLU A 59 38.29 58.78 14.85
N GLU A 60 39.47 58.29 15.26
CA GLU A 60 40.01 56.99 14.84
C GLU A 60 39.07 55.83 15.24
N VAL A 61 38.57 55.84 16.48
CA VAL A 61 37.65 54.79 16.97
C VAL A 61 36.29 54.87 16.29
N MET A 62 35.76 56.07 16.02
CA MET A 62 34.49 56.25 15.33
C MET A 62 34.55 55.76 13.90
N THR A 63 35.59 56.13 13.15
CA THR A 63 35.78 55.70 11.75
C THR A 63 36.00 54.19 11.64
N ALA A 64 36.83 53.62 12.53
CA ALA A 64 37.03 52.18 12.59
C ALA A 64 35.71 51.43 12.95
N MET A 65 34.92 51.98 13.87
CA MET A 65 33.66 51.37 14.28
C MET A 65 32.62 51.41 13.16
N GLU A 66 32.52 52.52 12.42
CA GLU A 66 31.64 52.65 11.27
C GLU A 66 32.04 51.66 10.15
N ALA A 67 33.34 51.54 9.84
CA ALA A 67 33.85 50.61 8.85
C ALA A 67 33.49 49.15 9.19
N HIS A 68 33.72 48.71 10.43
CA HIS A 68 33.39 47.35 10.87
C HIS A 68 31.89 47.10 10.99
N CYS A 69 31.08 48.12 11.33
CA CYS A 69 29.63 47.99 11.35
C CYS A 69 29.06 47.80 9.94
N ASN A 70 29.63 48.48 8.94
CA ASN A 70 29.23 48.37 7.54
C ASN A 70 29.68 47.03 6.93
N GLU A 71 30.89 46.57 7.24
CA GLU A 71 31.39 45.25 6.81
C GLU A 71 30.50 44.10 7.32
N HIS A 72 29.96 44.23 8.53
CA HIS A 72 29.16 43.21 9.21
C HIS A 72 27.65 43.53 9.26
N GLU A 73 27.15 44.39 8.37
CA GLU A 73 25.72 44.76 8.32
C GLU A 73 24.82 43.61 7.85
N LYS A 74 25.38 42.61 7.16
CA LYS A 74 24.62 41.46 6.64
C LYS A 74 24.17 40.56 7.78
N LEU A 75 22.90 40.69 8.17
CA LEU A 75 22.24 39.81 9.13
C LEU A 75 22.02 38.42 8.51
N VAL A 76 22.69 37.41 9.07
CA VAL A 76 22.47 36.01 8.70
C VAL A 76 21.38 35.44 9.60
N GLN A 77 20.31 34.93 9.01
CA GLN A 77 19.28 34.20 9.76
C GLN A 77 19.90 32.90 10.31
N VAL A 78 19.99 32.80 11.63
CA VAL A 78 20.48 31.58 12.28
C VAL A 78 19.41 30.50 12.14
N SER A 79 19.67 29.51 11.28
CA SER A 79 18.85 28.30 11.19
C SER A 79 19.42 27.21 12.09
N ARG A 80 18.55 26.35 12.63
CA ARG A 80 18.99 25.14 13.32
C ARG A 80 19.68 24.24 12.29
N LYS A 81 20.80 23.61 12.66
CA LYS A 81 21.43 22.59 11.83
C LYS A 81 20.38 21.51 11.49
N LYS A 82 20.00 21.41 10.23
CA LYS A 82 19.09 20.37 9.75
C LYS A 82 19.86 19.05 9.80
N GLY A 83 19.38 18.10 10.60
CA GLY A 83 19.96 16.76 10.63
C GLY A 83 19.80 16.07 9.28
N GLU A 84 20.76 15.22 8.94
CA GLU A 84 20.68 14.39 7.74
C GLU A 84 19.51 13.41 7.86
N GLN A 85 18.79 13.21 6.76
CA GLN A 85 17.65 12.28 6.73
C GLN A 85 18.18 10.87 6.52
N ASN A 86 17.88 9.96 7.45
CA ASN A 86 18.25 8.56 7.32
C ASN A 86 17.52 7.90 6.15
N MET A 87 18.22 7.04 5.42
CA MET A 87 17.62 6.25 4.35
C MET A 87 16.65 5.20 4.90
N LEU A 88 15.65 4.84 4.09
CA LEU A 88 14.74 3.75 4.39
C LEU A 88 15.52 2.42 4.46
N GLN A 89 15.12 1.56 5.41
CA GLN A 89 15.70 0.23 5.53
C GLN A 89 15.26 -0.62 4.34
N MET A 90 16.23 -1.14 3.60
CA MET A 90 16.00 -2.09 2.51
C MET A 90 15.88 -3.50 3.09
N VAL A 91 14.83 -4.22 2.72
CA VAL A 91 14.58 -5.62 3.11
C VAL A 91 14.62 -6.49 1.86
N GLU A 92 15.26 -7.65 1.95
CA GLU A 92 15.34 -8.61 0.86
C GLU A 92 14.02 -9.38 0.67
N PRO A 93 13.60 -9.63 -0.57
CA PRO A 93 12.39 -10.39 -0.85
C PRO A 93 12.58 -11.88 -0.53
N LEU A 94 11.57 -12.48 0.10
CA LEU A 94 11.53 -13.93 0.33
C LEU A 94 10.97 -14.63 -0.92
N PHE A 95 11.80 -15.40 -1.61
CA PHE A 95 11.40 -16.27 -2.72
C PHE A 95 11.94 -17.69 -2.53
N ASP A 96 11.40 -18.63 -3.30
CA ASP A 96 11.83 -20.03 -3.28
C ASP A 96 12.69 -20.30 -4.53
N ASP A 97 13.94 -20.75 -4.32
CA ASP A 97 14.90 -21.02 -5.39
C ASP A 97 14.42 -22.10 -6.37
N ASN A 98 13.56 -23.03 -5.91
CA ASN A 98 13.06 -24.16 -6.70
C ASN A 98 11.54 -24.08 -6.91
N PHE A 99 11.04 -22.88 -7.24
CA PHE A 99 9.62 -22.66 -7.48
C PHE A 99 9.11 -23.44 -8.71
N ASP A 100 8.21 -24.39 -8.46
CA ASP A 100 7.54 -25.20 -9.47
C ASP A 100 6.02 -24.93 -9.42
N PRO A 101 5.43 -24.25 -10.44
CA PRO A 101 4.02 -23.88 -10.43
C PRO A 101 3.08 -25.09 -10.56
N GLU A 102 3.53 -26.19 -11.17
CA GLU A 102 2.75 -27.42 -11.32
C GLU A 102 2.74 -28.23 -10.02
N ASN A 103 3.89 -28.26 -9.33
CA ASN A 103 4.06 -29.01 -8.09
C ASN A 103 4.04 -28.13 -6.82
N LYS A 104 2.84 -27.64 -6.49
CA LYS A 104 2.58 -26.80 -5.30
C LYS A 104 2.96 -27.42 -3.95
N PHE A 105 3.25 -28.73 -3.90
CA PHE A 105 3.58 -29.45 -2.66
C PHE A 105 5.09 -29.75 -2.51
N LYS A 106 5.93 -29.41 -3.50
CA LYS A 106 7.36 -29.71 -3.48
C LYS A 106 8.11 -28.89 -2.43
N SER A 107 7.86 -27.57 -2.41
CA SER A 107 8.42 -26.60 -1.44
C SER A 107 8.03 -26.87 0.01
N ARG A 108 6.84 -27.47 0.22
CA ARG A 108 6.31 -27.78 1.56
C ARG A 108 6.42 -29.25 1.94
N ARG A 109 7.22 -30.05 1.22
CA ARG A 109 7.29 -31.51 1.45
C ARG A 109 7.70 -31.86 2.88
N ASP A 110 8.55 -31.03 3.48
CA ASP A 110 9.05 -31.20 4.85
C ASP A 110 8.11 -30.61 5.91
N ALA A 111 7.05 -29.92 5.49
CA ALA A 111 6.03 -29.44 6.42
C ALA A 111 5.17 -30.63 6.90
N PRO A 112 4.92 -30.75 8.21
CA PRO A 112 4.19 -31.90 8.79
C PRO A 112 2.80 -32.10 8.15
N ASP A 113 2.14 -31.01 7.73
CA ASP A 113 0.79 -31.04 7.19
C ASP A 113 0.70 -31.38 5.68
N ALA A 114 1.81 -31.38 4.95
CA ALA A 114 1.78 -31.47 3.50
C ALA A 114 1.28 -32.83 3.01
N ASN A 115 1.69 -33.91 3.67
CA ASN A 115 1.24 -35.26 3.37
C ASN A 115 -0.26 -35.44 3.62
N ALA A 116 -0.76 -34.88 4.74
CA ALA A 116 -2.19 -34.92 5.06
C ALA A 116 -3.04 -34.18 4.01
N LYS A 117 -2.60 -32.99 3.57
CA LYS A 117 -3.29 -32.22 2.52
C LYS A 117 -3.27 -32.94 1.17
N LYS A 118 -2.13 -33.54 0.79
CA LYS A 118 -2.01 -34.36 -0.42
C LYS A 118 -2.99 -35.53 -0.38
N MET A 119 -3.02 -36.26 0.73
CA MET A 119 -3.91 -37.41 0.92
C MET A 119 -5.38 -37.02 0.86
N SER A 120 -5.78 -35.93 1.54
CA SER A 120 -7.16 -35.41 1.47
C SER A 120 -7.58 -35.06 0.03
N LYS A 121 -6.69 -34.47 -0.76
CA LYS A 121 -6.94 -34.14 -2.16
C LYS A 121 -7.16 -35.40 -3.01
N MET A 122 -6.32 -36.43 -2.82
CA MET A 122 -6.46 -37.71 -3.54
C MET A 122 -7.80 -38.37 -3.22
N ILE A 123 -8.14 -38.50 -1.93
CA ILE A 123 -9.42 -39.07 -1.47
C ILE A 123 -10.62 -38.33 -2.08
N LYS A 124 -10.58 -36.99 -2.12
CA LYS A 124 -11.66 -36.18 -2.70
C LYS A 124 -11.84 -36.43 -4.20
N ASN A 125 -10.73 -36.60 -4.93
CA ASN A 125 -10.76 -36.86 -6.37
C ASN A 125 -11.28 -38.26 -6.67
N GLU A 126 -10.79 -39.27 -5.95
CA GLU A 126 -11.25 -40.66 -6.07
C GLU A 126 -12.74 -40.79 -5.72
N LYS A 127 -13.17 -40.18 -4.61
CA LYS A 127 -14.59 -40.16 -4.22
C LYS A 127 -15.47 -39.52 -5.30
N ARG A 128 -15.03 -38.41 -5.90
CA ARG A 128 -15.76 -37.75 -7.00
C ARG A 128 -15.83 -38.63 -8.24
N GLY A 129 -14.74 -39.32 -8.59
CA GLY A 129 -14.69 -40.29 -9.68
C GLY A 129 -15.67 -41.44 -9.46
N ALA A 130 -15.61 -42.07 -8.29
CA ALA A 130 -16.49 -43.18 -7.92
C ALA A 130 -17.97 -42.79 -7.98
N ILE A 131 -18.34 -41.62 -7.44
CA ILE A 131 -19.73 -41.12 -7.52
C ILE A 131 -20.16 -40.90 -8.98
N LYS A 132 -19.26 -40.41 -9.84
CA LYS A 132 -19.56 -40.17 -11.26
C LYS A 132 -19.83 -41.49 -11.99
N GLU A 133 -19.03 -42.53 -11.75
CA GLU A 133 -19.24 -43.84 -12.35
C GLU A 133 -20.52 -44.50 -11.85
N ILE A 134 -20.80 -44.47 -10.54
CA ILE A 134 -22.07 -44.99 -9.97
C ILE A 134 -23.28 -44.31 -10.63
N ARG A 135 -23.22 -43.01 -10.89
CA ARG A 135 -24.31 -42.30 -11.58
C ARG A 135 -24.49 -42.78 -13.01
N LYS A 136 -23.40 -42.97 -13.77
CA LYS A 136 -23.46 -43.52 -15.13
C LYS A 136 -24.06 -44.93 -15.13
N ASP A 137 -23.62 -45.79 -14.22
CA ASP A 137 -24.12 -47.16 -14.10
C ASP A 137 -25.61 -47.17 -13.79
N ASN A 138 -26.06 -46.33 -12.85
CA ASN A 138 -27.47 -46.19 -12.53
C ASN A 138 -28.30 -45.74 -13.75
N THR A 139 -27.81 -44.77 -14.53
CA THR A 139 -28.49 -44.34 -15.75
C THR A 139 -28.55 -45.45 -16.82
N PHE A 140 -27.47 -46.21 -16.96
CA PHE A 140 -27.41 -47.34 -17.87
C PHE A 140 -28.40 -48.45 -17.48
N ILE A 141 -28.42 -48.83 -16.20
CA ILE A 141 -29.36 -49.82 -15.65
C ILE A 141 -30.80 -49.36 -15.85
N ALA A 142 -31.11 -48.09 -15.55
CA ALA A 142 -32.44 -47.53 -15.74
C ALA A 142 -32.87 -47.59 -17.21
N HIS A 143 -31.99 -47.23 -18.14
CA HIS A 143 -32.26 -47.31 -19.57
C HIS A 143 -32.52 -48.75 -20.03
N LYS A 144 -31.69 -49.72 -19.61
CA LYS A 144 -31.88 -51.15 -19.94
C LYS A 144 -33.20 -51.70 -19.39
N LYS A 145 -33.53 -51.39 -18.13
CA LYS A 145 -34.82 -51.77 -17.53
C LYS A 145 -35.99 -51.16 -18.30
N SER A 146 -35.92 -49.87 -18.62
CA SER A 146 -36.96 -49.19 -19.42
C SER A 146 -37.13 -49.80 -20.81
N GLN A 147 -36.03 -50.13 -21.50
CA GLN A 147 -36.05 -50.76 -22.80
C GLN A 147 -36.68 -52.16 -22.74
N SER A 148 -36.33 -52.95 -21.72
CA SER A 148 -36.91 -54.28 -21.49
C SER A 148 -38.40 -54.21 -21.21
N MET A 149 -38.84 -53.30 -20.32
CA MET A 149 -40.27 -53.11 -20.03
C MET A 149 -41.04 -52.67 -21.27
N ALA A 150 -40.50 -51.71 -22.03
CA ALA A 150 -41.13 -51.25 -23.27
C ALA A 150 -41.21 -52.34 -24.36
N ALA A 151 -40.26 -53.28 -24.42
CA ALA A 151 -40.35 -54.44 -25.30
C ALA A 151 -41.47 -55.40 -24.87
N LEU A 152 -41.53 -55.76 -23.58
CA LEU A 152 -42.57 -56.62 -23.03
C LEU A 152 -43.98 -56.02 -23.21
N ASP A 153 -44.13 -54.71 -23.01
CA ASP A 153 -45.39 -54.03 -23.21
C ASP A 153 -45.82 -54.00 -24.68
N ARG A 154 -44.89 -53.83 -25.62
CA ARG A 154 -45.17 -53.93 -27.06
C ARG A 154 -45.66 -55.33 -27.42
N ASP A 155 -45.00 -56.36 -26.91
CA ASP A 155 -45.40 -57.75 -27.17
C ASP A 155 -46.76 -58.08 -26.55
N ARG A 156 -47.01 -57.63 -25.31
CA ARG A 156 -48.30 -57.78 -24.66
C ARG A 156 -49.41 -57.11 -25.47
N LYS A 157 -49.24 -55.82 -25.83
CA LYS A 157 -50.20 -55.07 -26.64
C LYS A 157 -50.45 -55.74 -27.99
N ARG A 158 -49.41 -56.26 -28.65
CA ARG A 158 -49.54 -57.00 -29.92
C ARG A 158 -50.37 -58.28 -29.75
N LYS A 159 -50.11 -59.07 -28.69
CA LYS A 159 -50.89 -60.29 -28.38
C LYS A 159 -52.35 -59.96 -28.09
N THR A 160 -52.61 -58.97 -27.22
CA THR A 160 -53.97 -58.53 -26.90
C THR A 160 -54.71 -58.03 -28.14
N LYS A 161 -54.08 -57.21 -28.98
CA LYS A 161 -54.66 -56.74 -30.24
C LYS A 161 -55.02 -57.89 -31.18
N ARG A 162 -54.16 -58.91 -31.29
CA ARG A 162 -54.43 -60.10 -32.10
C ARG A 162 -55.63 -60.90 -31.57
N LEU A 163 -55.72 -61.09 -30.25
CA LEU A 163 -56.85 -61.76 -29.62
C LEU A 163 -58.17 -61.00 -29.82
N MET A 164 -58.17 -59.68 -29.59
CA MET A 164 -59.34 -58.82 -29.82
C MET A 164 -59.79 -58.84 -31.29
N ALA A 165 -58.85 -58.76 -32.24
CA ALA A 165 -59.18 -58.86 -33.66
C ALA A 165 -59.81 -60.22 -34.02
N SER A 166 -59.30 -61.31 -33.45
CA SER A 166 -59.88 -62.65 -33.63
C SER A 166 -61.30 -62.75 -33.06
N LEU A 167 -61.54 -62.21 -31.86
CA LEU A 167 -62.88 -62.17 -31.26
C LEU A 167 -63.85 -61.34 -32.09
N GLN A 168 -63.41 -60.20 -32.62
CA GLN A 168 -64.21 -59.35 -33.49
C GLN A 168 -64.59 -60.06 -34.81
N SER A 169 -63.66 -60.85 -35.38
CA SER A 169 -63.95 -61.68 -36.56
C SER A 169 -65.04 -62.72 -36.26
N GLN A 170 -64.92 -63.44 -35.13
CA GLN A 170 -65.92 -64.42 -34.70
C GLN A 170 -67.29 -63.80 -34.47
N GLU A 171 -67.35 -62.62 -33.83
CA GLU A 171 -68.61 -61.90 -33.65
C GLU A 171 -69.22 -61.48 -35.00
N GLY A 172 -68.39 -61.03 -35.94
CA GLY A 172 -68.81 -60.73 -37.31
C GLY A 172 -69.38 -61.94 -38.04
N GLU A 173 -68.70 -63.08 -37.98
CA GLU A 173 -69.17 -64.36 -38.54
C GLU A 173 -70.49 -64.81 -37.90
N HIS A 174 -70.60 -64.73 -36.57
CA HIS A 174 -71.82 -65.04 -35.84
C HIS A 174 -73.00 -64.16 -36.29
N ARG A 175 -72.78 -62.84 -36.42
CA ARG A 175 -73.81 -61.91 -36.93
C ARG A 175 -74.23 -62.25 -38.36
N GLN A 176 -73.29 -62.64 -39.23
CA GLN A 176 -73.60 -63.08 -40.60
C GLN A 176 -74.41 -64.39 -40.62
N MET A 177 -74.09 -65.33 -39.74
CA MET A 177 -74.86 -66.58 -39.60
C MET A 177 -76.29 -66.29 -39.12
N GLU A 178 -76.45 -65.40 -38.14
CA GLU A 178 -77.76 -65.00 -37.62
C GLU A 178 -78.61 -64.27 -38.67
N THR A 179 -78.02 -63.39 -39.49
CA THR A 179 -78.77 -62.76 -40.60
C THR A 179 -79.19 -63.79 -41.65
N LYS A 180 -78.29 -64.70 -42.09
CA LYS A 180 -78.64 -65.79 -43.03
C LYS A 180 -79.79 -66.66 -42.53
N LYS A 181 -79.77 -67.06 -41.25
CA LYS A 181 -80.89 -67.81 -40.63
C LYS A 181 -82.21 -67.04 -40.69
N LYS A 182 -82.19 -65.71 -40.49
CA LYS A 182 -83.40 -64.86 -40.62
C LYS A 182 -83.92 -64.80 -42.06
N TRP A 183 -83.03 -64.72 -43.06
CA TRP A 183 -83.43 -64.73 -44.47
C TRP A 183 -84.02 -66.09 -44.91
N GLN A 184 -83.50 -67.21 -44.40
CA GLN A 184 -84.04 -68.54 -44.70
C GLN A 184 -85.39 -68.84 -44.05
N LYS A 185 -85.74 -68.11 -42.99
CA LYS A 185 -87.05 -68.22 -42.31
C LYS A 185 -88.13 -67.35 -42.93
N ARG A 186 -87.78 -66.46 -43.85
CA ARG A 186 -88.70 -65.65 -44.65
C ARG A 186 -89.02 -66.40 -45.94
#